data_AF-A0A1M6GRK9-F1
#
_entry.id   AF-A0A1M6GRK9-F1
#
_cell.length_a   1.000
_cell.length_b   1.000
_cell.length_c   1.000
_cell.angle_alpha   90.00
_cell.angle_beta   90.00
_cell.angle_gamma   90.00
#
_symmetry.space_group_name_H-M   'P 1'
#
loop_
_entity.id
_entity.type
_entity.pdbx_description
1 polymer ?
#
loop_
_entity_poly.entity_id
_entity_poly.type
_entity_poly.pdbx_seq_one_letter_code
_entity_poly.pdbx_strand_id
1 'polypeptide(L)'
;MNFKEVIAYKGFWKSVLVLGLAFLVIYNIVDLLFSFGFDIDAFAAEKLAYPKIIRFIIANIVGGFIYGFVVAFLQFRGKVRREKEKNS
;
A
#
# COMPACT_ATOMS: atom_id res chain seq x y z
N MET A 1 17.06 -3.75 18.04
CA MET A 1 16.96 -3.19 16.67
C MET A 1 15.96 -2.05 16.71
N ASN A 2 16.33 -0.87 16.21
CA ASN A 2 15.50 0.34 16.37
C ASN A 2 14.60 0.56 15.14
N PHE A 3 13.42 1.15 15.33
CA PHE A 3 12.50 1.55 14.25
C PHE A 3 13.20 2.42 13.20
N LYS A 4 14.00 3.40 13.65
CA LYS A 4 14.78 4.29 12.78
C LYS A 4 15.71 3.52 11.82
N GLU A 5 16.25 2.40 12.27
CA GLU A 5 17.17 1.55 11.51
C GLU A 5 16.46 0.83 10.35
N VAL A 6 15.19 0.45 10.54
CA VAL A 6 14.36 -0.17 9.49
C VAL A 6 14.02 0.84 8.41
N ILE A 7 13.50 2.00 8.81
CA ILE A 7 12.98 3.00 7.86
C ILE A 7 14.08 3.73 7.10
N ALA A 8 15.30 3.77 7.66
CA ALA A 8 16.48 4.31 7.01
C ALA A 8 17.17 3.28 6.08
N TYR A 9 16.74 2.02 6.10
CA TYR A 9 17.37 0.98 5.28
C TYR A 9 17.14 1.28 3.79
N LYS A 10 18.20 1.14 2.99
CA LYS A 10 18.18 1.46 1.56
C LYS A 10 17.10 0.65 0.83
N GLY A 11 16.20 1.35 0.14
CA GLY A 11 15.11 0.72 -0.60
C GLY A 11 13.84 0.43 0.21
N PHE A 12 13.81 0.77 1.51
CA PHE A 12 12.60 0.70 2.33
C PHE A 12 11.45 1.50 1.69
N TRP A 13 11.64 2.80 1.47
CA TRP A 13 10.62 3.68 0.90
C TRP A 13 10.22 3.31 -0.53
N LYS A 14 11.16 2.80 -1.34
CA LYS A 14 10.83 2.24 -2.66
C LYS A 14 9.87 1.06 -2.53
N SER A 15 10.10 0.19 -1.54
CA SER A 15 9.22 -0.96 -1.28
C SER A 15 7.85 -0.51 -0.77
N VAL A 16 7.79 0.49 0.12
CA VAL A 16 6.52 1.09 0.57
C VAL A 16 5.70 1.59 -0.61
N LEU A 17 6.31 2.32 -1.54
CA LEU A 17 5.62 2.84 -2.73
C LEU A 17 5.14 1.72 -3.66
N VAL A 18 5.98 0.73 -3.95
CA VAL A 18 5.60 -0.39 -4.83
C VAL A 18 4.47 -1.21 -4.22
N LEU A 19 4.57 -1.57 -2.94
CA LEU A 19 3.52 -2.35 -2.27
C LEU A 19 2.22 -1.56 -2.11
N GLY A 20 2.32 -0.26 -1.81
CA GLY A 20 1.14 0.60 -1.71
C GLY A 20 0.43 0.77 -3.06
N LEU A 21 1.19 0.92 -4.15
CA LEU A 21 0.63 1.00 -5.50
C LEU A 21 -0.01 -0.33 -5.92
N ALA A 22 0.63 -1.46 -5.63
CA ALA A 22 0.07 -2.78 -5.90
C ALA A 22 -1.24 -3.00 -5.11
N PHE A 23 -1.26 -2.61 -3.84
CA PHE A 23 -2.47 -2.68 -3.02
C PHE A 23 -3.60 -1.83 -3.60
N LEU A 24 -3.31 -0.59 -4.03
CA LEU A 24 -4.28 0.29 -4.66
C LEU A 24 -4.92 -0.40 -5.87
N VAL A 25 -4.11 -0.95 -6.78
CA VAL A 25 -4.63 -1.61 -7.98
C VAL A 25 -5.50 -2.82 -7.63
N ILE A 26 -5.01 -3.71 -6.75
CA ILE A 26 -5.74 -4.92 -6.36
C ILE A 26 -7.04 -4.56 -5.64
N TYR A 27 -6.99 -3.62 -4.70
CA TYR A 27 -8.16 -3.18 -3.95
C TYR A 27 -9.26 -2.63 -4.86
N ASN A 28 -8.91 -1.79 -5.84
CA ASN A 28 -9.89 -1.24 -6.76
C ASN A 28 -10.45 -2.28 -7.73
N ILE A 29 -9.64 -3.24 -8.18
CA ILE A 29 -10.13 -4.35 -9.00
C ILE A 29 -11.11 -5.22 -8.21
N VAL A 30 -10.80 -5.51 -6.95
CA VAL A 30 -11.70 -6.25 -6.05
C VAL A 30 -12.99 -5.45 -5.82
N ASP A 31 -12.90 -4.17 -5.49
CA ASP A 31 -14.10 -3.32 -5.30
C ASP A 31 -14.96 -3.26 -6.57
N LEU A 32 -14.35 -3.10 -7.75
CA LEU A 32 -15.03 -3.13 -9.04
C LEU A 32 -15.75 -4.46 -9.28
N LEU A 33 -15.08 -5.58 -9.01
CA LEU A 33 -15.64 -6.91 -9.21
C LEU A 33 -16.82 -7.18 -8.28
N PHE A 34 -16.66 -6.91 -6.97
CA PHE A 34 -17.67 -7.25 -5.98
C PHE A 34 -18.84 -6.25 -5.93
N SER A 35 -18.59 -4.97 -6.20
CA SER A 35 -19.63 -3.93 -6.11
C SER A 35 -20.35 -3.68 -7.44
N PHE A 36 -19.67 -3.87 -8.58
CA PHE A 36 -20.20 -3.51 -9.91
C PHE A 36 -20.09 -4.62 -10.96
N GLY A 37 -19.58 -5.81 -10.62
CA GLY A 37 -19.53 -6.94 -11.55
C GLY A 37 -18.67 -6.70 -12.80
N PHE A 38 -17.58 -5.93 -12.67
CA PHE A 38 -16.74 -5.42 -13.77
C PHE A 38 -17.34 -4.29 -14.62
N ASP A 39 -18.44 -3.66 -14.21
CA ASP A 39 -18.93 -2.44 -14.86
C ASP A 39 -18.06 -1.22 -14.47
N ILE A 40 -17.08 -0.94 -15.33
CA ILE A 40 -16.11 0.16 -15.15
C ILE A 40 -16.82 1.52 -15.26
N ASP A 41 -17.84 1.64 -16.11
CA ASP A 41 -18.54 2.90 -16.34
C ASP A 41 -19.38 3.27 -15.10
N ALA A 42 -20.11 2.30 -14.53
CA ALA A 42 -20.84 2.48 -13.29
C ALA A 42 -19.91 2.78 -12.10
N PHE A 43 -18.78 2.08 -12.01
CA PHE A 43 -17.78 2.34 -10.98
C PHE A 43 -17.21 3.76 -11.07
N ALA A 44 -16.85 4.20 -12.28
CA ALA A 44 -16.32 5.53 -12.51
C ALA A 44 -17.37 6.60 -12.21
N ALA A 45 -18.61 6.42 -12.66
CA ALA A 45 -19.71 7.34 -12.39
C ALA A 45 -19.97 7.50 -10.88
N GLU A 46 -19.92 6.42 -10.10
CA GLU A 46 -20.14 6.51 -8.67
C GLU A 46 -18.93 7.07 -7.90
N LYS A 47 -17.73 6.55 -8.17
CA LYS A 47 -16.53 6.91 -7.39
C LYS A 47 -15.98 8.28 -7.78
N LEU A 48 -16.12 8.70 -9.04
CA LEU A 48 -15.64 9.98 -9.54
C LEU A 48 -16.65 11.12 -9.35
N ALA A 49 -17.89 10.82 -8.94
CA ALA A 49 -18.86 11.85 -8.59
C ALA A 49 -18.45 12.64 -7.33
N TYR A 50 -18.66 13.95 -7.35
CA TYR A 50 -18.49 14.79 -6.18
C TYR A 50 -19.60 14.52 -5.15
N PRO A 51 -19.32 14.42 -3.84
CA PRO A 51 -18.03 14.57 -3.15
C PRO A 51 -17.26 13.24 -2.95
N LYS A 52 -17.80 12.12 -3.44
CA LYS A 52 -17.24 10.77 -3.22
C LYS A 52 -15.80 10.64 -3.73
N ILE A 53 -15.43 11.37 -4.79
CA ILE A 53 -14.07 11.39 -5.34
C ILE A 53 -12.99 11.77 -4.33
N ILE A 54 -13.28 12.74 -3.44
CA ILE A 54 -12.32 13.16 -2.41
C ILE A 54 -12.08 12.01 -1.44
N ARG A 55 -13.16 11.38 -0.97
CA ARG A 55 -13.07 10.21 -0.09
C ARG A 55 -12.35 9.05 -0.76
N PHE A 56 -12.59 8.82 -2.04
CA PHE A 56 -11.95 7.77 -2.82
C PHE A 56 -10.43 8.00 -2.92
N ILE A 57 -9.99 9.22 -3.26
CA ILE A 57 -8.56 9.56 -3.34
C ILE A 57 -7.89 9.40 -1.96
N ILE A 58 -8.50 9.95 -0.90
CA ILE A 58 -7.96 9.84 0.46
C ILE A 58 -7.86 8.38 0.89
N ALA A 59 -8.91 7.57 0.66
CA ALA A 59 -8.91 6.15 1.01
C ALA A 59 -7.80 5.38 0.28
N ASN A 60 -7.58 5.67 -1.01
CA ASN A 60 -6.54 5.03 -1.80
C ASN A 60 -5.13 5.43 -1.34
N ILE A 61 -4.89 6.72 -1.07
CA ILE A 61 -3.58 7.20 -0.59
C ILE A 61 -3.29 6.65 0.81
N VAL A 62 -4.23 6.78 1.74
CA VAL A 62 -4.06 6.35 3.13
C VAL A 62 -3.99 4.83 3.21
N GLY A 63 -4.89 4.11 2.54
CA GLY A 63 -4.91 2.65 2.52
C GLY A 63 -3.66 2.06 1.88
N GLY A 64 -3.27 2.55 0.70
CA GLY A 64 -2.05 2.15 0.02
C GLY A 64 -0.80 2.43 0.85
N PHE A 65 -0.72 3.61 1.48
CA PHE A 65 0.40 3.96 2.35
C PHE A 65 0.47 3.06 3.58
N ILE A 66 -0.63 2.86 4.32
CA ILE A 66 -0.65 2.02 5.53
C ILE A 66 -0.24 0.59 5.18
N TYR A 67 -0.85 0.00 4.14
CA TYR A 67 -0.51 -1.35 3.73
C TYR A 67 0.96 -1.46 3.30
N GLY A 68 1.40 -0.57 2.40
CA GLY A 68 2.78 -0.54 1.92
C GLY A 68 3.79 -0.37 3.06
N PHE A 69 3.48 0.50 4.02
CA PHE A 69 4.32 0.75 5.18
C PHE A 69 4.42 -0.46 6.10
N VAL A 70 3.29 -1.04 6.50
CA VAL A 70 3.25 -2.19 7.42
C VAL A 70 4.00 -3.39 6.82
N VAL A 71 3.71 -3.74 5.57
CA VAL A 71 4.34 -4.91 4.94
C VAL A 71 5.84 -4.68 4.70
N ALA A 72 6.23 -3.50 4.18
CA ALA A 72 7.64 -3.19 4.01
C ALA A 72 8.37 -3.16 5.38
N PHE A 73 7.74 -2.64 6.43
CA PHE A 73 8.34 -2.59 7.76
C PHE A 73 8.63 -4.00 8.29
N LEU A 74 7.68 -4.93 8.18
CA LEU A 74 7.90 -6.32 8.59
C LEU A 74 8.98 -7.00 7.75
N GLN A 75 8.98 -6.78 6.43
CA GLN A 75 9.97 -7.35 5.51
C GLN A 75 11.39 -6.87 5.84
N PHE A 76 11.59 -5.57 6.02
CA PHE A 76 12.90 -4.98 6.30
C PHE A 76 13.34 -5.20 7.75
N ARG A 77 12.40 -5.29 8.70
CA ARG A 77 12.69 -5.72 10.08
C ARG A 77 13.35 -7.09 10.09
N GLY A 78 12.84 -8.04 9.30
CA GLY A 78 13.45 -9.37 9.16
C GLY A 78 14.82 -9.34 8.49
N LYS A 79 15.02 -8.48 7.47
CA LYS A 79 16.30 -8.35 6.75
C LYS A 79 17.42 -7.86 7.68
N VAL A 80 17.21 -6.76 8.38
CA VAL A 80 18.23 -6.19 9.28
C VAL A 80 18.55 -7.14 10.43
N ARG A 81 17.56 -7.89 10.96
CA ARG A 81 17.84 -8.90 11.99
C ARG A 81 18.82 -9.97 11.50
N ARG A 82 18.60 -10.52 10.31
CA ARG A 82 19.48 -11.53 9.71
C ARG A 82 20.88 -11.01 9.39
N GLU A 83 21.00 -9.76 8.97
CA GLU A 83 22.32 -9.14 8.74
C GLU A 83 23.13 -8.97 10.04
N LYS A 84 22.46 -8.66 11.15
CA LYS A 84 23.12 -8.59 12.47
C LYS A 84 23.58 -9.96 12.96
N GLU A 85 22.75 -10.98 12.80
CA GLU A 85 23.09 -12.36 13.16
C GLU A 85 24.28 -12.90 12.35
N LYS A 86 24.41 -12.50 11.07
CA LYS A 86 25.50 -12.94 10.19
C LYS A 86 26.85 -12.23 10.46
N ASN A 87 26.82 -11.04 11.03
CA ASN A 87 28.00 -10.21 11.29
C ASN A 87 28.44 -10.24 12.78
N SER A 88 27.85 -11.12 13.58
CA SER A 88 28.21 -11.36 14.99
C SER A 88 28.86 -12.72 15.16
#